data_AF-A0A919PZH3-F1
#
_entry.id   AF-A0A919PZH3-F1
#
_cell.length_a   1.000
_cell.length_b   1.000
_cell.length_c   1.000
_cell.angle_alpha   90.00
_cell.angle_beta   90.00
_cell.angle_gamma   90.00
#
_symmetry.space_group_name_H-M   'P 1'
#
loop_
_entity.id
_entity.type
_entity.pdbx_description
1 polymer ?
#
loop_
_entity_poly.entity_id
_entity_poly.type
_entity_poly.pdbx_seq_one_letter_code
_entity_poly.pdbx_strand_id
1 'polypeptide(L)'
;MTSTMEPTGTEPAAIDPVFRRLETASVPITPTGSAEYGFTIYARELAQQLCHTLHGSSWLAATRSPFMPHPRVDRIADVTVVIDRRHLVTVRHLSPAGHDMRDTWTVFLNCRPIPHRTFRGEVPHQVDPIVRSVWRHQVSVRIDPCDTLGCTAPATVASYRHVSLCPACANRFRETGR
;
A
#
# COMPACT_ATOMS: atom_id res chain seq x y z
N MET A 1 -57.32 23.35 15.56
CA MET A 1 -56.19 22.95 16.41
C MET A 1 -55.04 22.58 15.49
N THR A 2 -54.06 23.46 15.35
CA THR A 2 -52.94 23.30 14.40
C THR A 2 -51.76 22.75 15.20
N SER A 3 -51.40 21.49 14.97
CA SER A 3 -50.26 20.84 15.63
C SER A 3 -48.99 21.22 14.91
N THR A 4 -48.19 22.08 15.51
CA THR A 4 -46.84 22.42 15.05
C THR A 4 -45.93 21.23 15.35
N MET A 5 -45.52 20.47 14.33
CA MET A 5 -44.43 19.51 14.47
C MET A 5 -43.12 20.29 14.53
N GLU A 6 -42.44 20.25 15.68
CA GLU A 6 -41.05 20.70 15.78
C GLU A 6 -40.16 19.71 15.02
N PRO A 7 -39.23 20.19 14.16
CA PRO A 7 -38.25 19.32 13.56
C PRO A 7 -37.23 18.94 14.63
N THR A 8 -37.23 17.67 15.06
CA THR A 8 -36.15 17.07 15.87
C THR A 8 -34.91 16.88 14.98
N GLY A 9 -34.32 17.99 14.55
CA GLY A 9 -33.03 18.02 13.87
C GLY A 9 -31.94 17.90 14.92
N THR A 10 -31.66 16.69 15.38
CA THR A 10 -30.40 16.45 16.11
C THR A 10 -29.29 16.62 15.09
N GLU A 11 -28.65 17.78 15.08
CA GLU A 11 -27.40 17.99 14.33
C GLU A 11 -26.46 16.82 14.65
N PRO A 12 -25.89 16.13 13.65
CA PRO A 12 -25.00 15.03 13.93
C PRO A 12 -23.85 15.57 14.78
N ALA A 13 -23.71 15.00 15.99
CA ALA A 13 -22.68 15.43 16.94
C ALA A 13 -21.33 15.61 16.24
N ALA A 14 -20.73 16.78 16.42
CA ALA A 14 -19.45 17.13 15.83
C ALA A 14 -18.40 16.06 16.19
N ILE A 15 -17.69 15.57 15.18
CA ILE A 15 -16.64 14.57 15.40
C ILE A 15 -15.43 15.26 16.01
N ASP A 16 -14.95 14.75 17.15
CA ASP A 16 -13.75 15.26 17.82
C ASP A 16 -12.54 15.27 16.85
N PRO A 17 -11.85 16.41 16.69
CA PRO A 17 -10.64 16.52 15.87
C PRO A 17 -9.56 15.49 16.17
N VAL A 18 -9.50 14.95 17.40
CA VAL A 18 -8.54 13.90 17.79
C VAL A 18 -8.62 12.66 16.88
N PHE A 19 -9.81 12.35 16.36
CA PHE A 19 -10.02 11.20 15.45
C PHE A 19 -9.48 11.44 14.04
N ARG A 20 -9.13 12.68 13.69
CA ARG A 20 -8.47 13.04 12.42
C ARG A 20 -6.96 13.20 12.57
N ARG A 21 -6.43 13.18 13.79
CA ARG A 21 -4.99 13.33 14.06
C ARG A 21 -4.22 12.15 13.50
N LEU A 22 -3.16 12.45 12.76
CA LEU A 22 -2.21 11.46 12.26
C LEU A 22 -0.92 11.52 13.10
N GLU A 23 -0.41 10.37 13.49
CA GLU A 23 0.91 10.23 14.11
C GLU A 23 1.91 9.74 13.08
N THR A 24 3.18 10.10 13.27
CA THR A 24 4.27 9.65 12.42
C THR A 24 5.34 9.01 13.30
N ALA A 25 5.78 7.81 12.93
CA ALA A 25 6.82 7.09 13.63
C ALA A 25 7.91 6.66 12.64
N SER A 26 9.18 6.85 13.01
CA SER A 26 10.30 6.29 12.26
C SER A 26 10.36 4.78 12.46
N VAL A 27 10.65 4.04 11.39
CA VAL A 27 10.81 2.59 11.43
C VAL A 27 12.28 2.27 11.66
N PRO A 28 12.64 1.56 12.74
CA PRO A 28 14.03 1.19 13.00
C PRO A 28 14.50 0.11 12.03
N ILE A 29 15.77 0.22 11.61
CA ILE A 29 16.41 -0.68 10.63
C ILE A 29 16.45 -2.12 11.15
N THR A 30 16.80 -2.28 12.42
CA THR A 30 16.80 -3.56 13.14
C THR A 30 15.63 -3.60 14.13
N PRO A 31 15.10 -4.80 14.44
CA PRO A 31 14.15 -4.94 15.53
C PRO A 31 14.72 -4.38 16.83
N THR A 32 13.94 -3.61 17.59
CA THR A 32 14.43 -2.94 18.81
C THR A 32 14.31 -3.78 20.08
N GLY A 33 13.83 -5.03 19.98
CA GLY A 33 13.66 -5.94 21.12
C GLY A 33 12.48 -5.60 22.05
N SER A 34 11.82 -4.45 21.85
CA SER A 34 10.52 -4.12 22.44
C SER A 34 9.37 -4.76 21.65
N ALA A 35 8.16 -4.80 22.21
CA ALA A 35 6.97 -5.24 21.49
C ALA A 35 6.73 -4.35 20.26
N GLU A 36 7.12 -4.84 19.08
CA GLU A 36 6.86 -4.16 17.83
C GLU A 36 5.44 -4.47 17.38
N TYR A 37 4.68 -3.42 17.09
CA TYR A 37 3.35 -3.56 16.52
C TYR A 37 3.45 -3.94 15.04
N GLY A 38 2.48 -4.72 14.55
CA GLY A 38 2.51 -5.29 13.20
C GLY A 38 2.74 -4.29 12.06
N PHE A 39 2.33 -3.03 12.23
CA PHE A 39 2.53 -1.98 11.21
C PHE A 39 4.01 -1.59 11.05
N THR A 40 4.80 -1.60 12.13
CA THR A 40 6.25 -1.32 12.10
C THR A 40 7.02 -2.48 11.47
N ILE A 41 6.63 -3.72 11.79
CA ILE A 41 7.22 -4.93 11.21
C ILE A 41 6.97 -4.94 9.70
N TYR A 42 5.71 -4.75 9.29
CA TYR A 42 5.33 -4.64 7.88
C TYR A 42 6.12 -3.55 7.13
N ALA A 43 6.22 -2.36 7.71
CA ALA A 43 6.94 -1.25 7.09
C ALA A 43 8.44 -1.54 6.93
N ARG A 44 9.05 -2.25 7.88
CA ARG A 44 10.46 -2.69 7.79
C ARG A 44 10.64 -3.71 6.67
N GLU A 45 9.82 -4.76 6.66
CA GLU A 45 9.90 -5.82 5.63
C GLU A 45 9.73 -5.22 4.23
N LEU A 46 8.75 -4.32 4.07
CA LEU A 46 8.54 -3.58 2.83
C LEU A 46 9.78 -2.77 2.45
N ALA A 47 10.36 -2.02 3.38
CA ALA A 47 11.54 -1.20 3.11
C ALA A 47 12.76 -2.03 2.71
N GLN A 48 13.00 -3.15 3.38
CA GLN A 48 14.08 -4.08 3.05
C GLN A 48 13.92 -4.67 1.65
N GLN A 49 12.72 -5.16 1.32
CA GLN A 49 12.45 -5.75 0.00
C GLN A 49 12.51 -4.71 -1.13
N LEU A 50 12.00 -3.50 -0.91
CA LEU A 50 12.14 -2.40 -1.87
C LEU A 50 13.60 -1.99 -2.06
N CYS A 51 14.38 -1.89 -0.98
CA CYS A 51 15.81 -1.57 -1.06
C CYS A 51 16.55 -2.59 -1.92
N HIS A 52 16.32 -3.89 -1.68
CA HIS A 52 16.92 -4.96 -2.50
C HIS A 52 16.47 -4.89 -3.96
N THR A 53 15.16 -4.75 -4.18
CA THR A 53 14.54 -4.72 -5.52
C THR A 53 15.00 -3.53 -6.36
N LEU A 54 15.24 -2.39 -5.73
CA LEU A 54 15.71 -1.17 -6.37
C LEU A 54 17.23 -1.03 -6.40
N HIS A 55 17.96 -2.10 -6.06
CA HIS A 55 19.42 -2.11 -6.01
C HIS A 55 20.01 -1.04 -5.10
N GLY A 56 19.29 -0.72 -4.03
CA GLY A 56 19.70 0.24 -3.02
C GLY A 56 20.66 -0.35 -2.00
N SER A 57 21.49 0.51 -1.42
CA SER A 57 22.43 0.16 -0.35
C SER A 57 21.94 0.53 1.06
N SER A 58 21.00 1.47 1.14
CA SER A 58 20.46 2.00 2.39
C SER A 58 19.00 2.40 2.23
N TRP A 59 18.25 2.34 3.33
CA TRP A 59 16.87 2.78 3.36
C TRP A 59 16.54 3.47 4.69
N LEU A 60 15.57 4.39 4.62
CA LEU A 60 14.88 4.98 5.76
C LEU A 60 13.39 4.74 5.56
N ALA A 61 12.66 4.44 6.63
CA ALA A 61 11.20 4.31 6.54
C ALA A 61 10.50 5.02 7.69
N ALA A 62 9.30 5.48 7.41
CA ALA A 62 8.39 6.07 8.38
C ALA A 62 6.97 5.60 8.10
N THR A 63 6.21 5.40 9.17
CA THR A 63 4.78 5.15 9.11
C THR A 63 4.04 6.41 9.52
N ARG A 64 2.88 6.63 8.92
CA ARG A 64 1.92 7.65 9.34
C ARG A 64 0.55 7.01 9.44
N SER A 65 -0.13 7.11 10.57
CA SER A 65 -1.44 6.46 10.77
C SER A 65 -2.32 7.27 11.73
N PRO A 66 -3.64 7.02 11.78
CA PRO A 66 -4.51 7.68 12.74
C PRO A 66 -4.06 7.38 14.18
N PHE A 67 -4.03 8.42 15.01
CA PHE A 67 -3.76 8.28 16.44
C PHE A 67 -4.81 7.39 17.13
N MET A 68 -6.08 7.65 16.79
CA MET A 68 -7.22 6.91 17.31
C MET A 68 -8.21 6.65 16.17
N PRO A 69 -8.34 5.40 15.67
CA PRO A 69 -9.24 5.10 14.58
C PRO A 69 -10.71 5.24 15.01
N HIS A 70 -11.55 5.78 14.13
CA HIS A 70 -12.98 5.98 14.40
C HIS A 70 -13.82 5.63 13.16
N PRO A 71 -14.95 4.90 13.29
CA PRO A 71 -15.72 4.39 12.14
C PRO A 71 -16.38 5.49 11.29
N ARG A 72 -16.59 6.68 11.86
CA ARG A 72 -17.17 7.85 11.17
C ARG A 72 -16.13 8.76 10.49
N VAL A 73 -14.85 8.39 10.48
CA VAL A 73 -13.76 9.19 9.92
C VAL A 73 -12.96 8.35 8.95
N ASP A 74 -12.66 8.90 7.77
CA ASP A 74 -11.75 8.28 6.82
C ASP A 74 -10.39 8.03 7.49
N ARG A 75 -9.93 6.79 7.43
CA ARG A 75 -8.62 6.40 7.97
C ARG A 75 -7.62 6.41 6.83
N ILE A 76 -6.56 7.20 7.00
CA ILE A 76 -5.43 7.24 6.07
C ILE A 76 -4.21 6.73 6.81
N ALA A 77 -3.55 5.72 6.26
CA ALA A 77 -2.27 5.24 6.72
C ALA A 77 -1.26 5.22 5.57
N ASP A 78 -0.08 5.79 5.79
CA ASP A 78 1.02 5.81 4.83
C ASP A 78 2.22 5.04 5.40
N VAL A 79 2.86 4.26 4.54
CA VAL A 79 4.26 3.82 4.75
C VAL A 79 5.11 4.53 3.71
N THR A 80 6.11 5.28 4.16
CA THR A 80 7.04 5.99 3.30
C THR A 80 8.42 5.40 3.45
N VAL A 81 9.04 5.03 2.34
CA VAL A 81 10.38 4.44 2.26
C VAL A 81 11.24 5.30 1.34
N VAL A 82 12.41 5.70 1.82
CA VAL A 82 13.44 6.42 1.06
C VAL A 82 14.62 5.50 0.87
N ILE A 83 15.01 5.22 -0.38
CA ILE A 83 16.15 4.35 -0.72
C ILE A 83 17.26 5.19 -1.33
N ASP A 84 18.45 5.15 -0.73
CA ASP A 84 19.66 5.90 -1.11
C ASP A 84 19.42 7.40 -1.38
N ARG A 85 18.39 8.00 -0.78
CA ARG A 85 17.89 9.37 -1.07
C ARG A 85 17.54 9.63 -2.54
N ARG A 86 17.33 8.56 -3.33
CA ARG A 86 17.04 8.62 -4.78
C ARG A 86 15.60 8.22 -5.09
N HIS A 87 15.13 7.16 -4.45
CA HIS A 87 13.78 6.66 -4.63
C HIS A 87 12.95 6.94 -3.38
N LEU A 88 11.77 7.52 -3.59
CA LEU A 88 10.75 7.72 -2.58
C LEU A 88 9.56 6.83 -2.92
N VAL A 89 9.31 5.79 -2.14
CA VAL A 89 8.15 4.92 -2.27
C VAL A 89 7.16 5.24 -1.16
N THR A 90 5.91 5.53 -1.50
CA THR A 90 4.84 5.70 -0.51
C THR A 90 3.72 4.71 -0.81
N VAL A 91 3.34 3.91 0.18
CA VAL A 91 2.15 3.06 0.13
C VAL A 91 1.09 3.70 1.00
N ARG A 92 -0.03 4.09 0.39
CA ARG A 92 -1.17 4.69 1.06
C ARG A 92 -2.32 3.71 1.13
N HIS A 93 -2.80 3.48 2.35
CA HIS A 93 -4.08 2.86 2.64
C HIS A 93 -5.10 3.95 2.96
N LEU A 94 -6.22 3.95 2.24
CA LEU A 94 -7.39 4.74 2.59
C LEU A 94 -8.54 3.76 2.88
N SER A 95 -9.04 3.80 4.10
CA SER A 95 -10.27 3.11 4.52
C SER A 95 -11.32 4.17 4.80
N PRO A 96 -12.28 4.38 3.88
CA PRO A 96 -13.27 5.43 4.03
C PRO A 96 -14.20 5.21 5.22
N ALA A 97 -14.82 6.29 5.70
CA ALA A 97 -15.86 6.25 6.70
C ALA A 97 -17.09 5.50 6.18
N GLY A 98 -17.72 4.74 7.07
CA GLY A 98 -18.84 3.87 6.72
C GLY A 98 -18.41 2.47 6.27
N HIS A 99 -19.30 1.49 6.44
CA HIS A 99 -18.98 0.08 6.22
C HIS A 99 -19.14 -0.37 4.76
N ASP A 100 -19.65 0.50 3.88
CA ASP A 100 -20.07 0.13 2.53
C ASP A 100 -19.03 0.47 1.45
N MET A 101 -17.98 1.22 1.82
CA MET A 101 -16.92 1.62 0.90
C MET A 101 -15.71 0.69 1.03
N ARG A 102 -15.10 0.38 -0.11
CA ARG A 102 -13.93 -0.51 -0.15
C ARG A 102 -12.67 0.25 0.22
N ASP A 103 -11.82 -0.40 1.01
CA ASP A 103 -10.46 0.05 1.23
C ASP A 103 -9.70 0.17 -0.09
N THR A 104 -8.86 1.20 -0.19
CA THR A 104 -8.02 1.44 -1.37
C THR A 104 -6.55 1.47 -0.97
N TRP A 105 -5.72 0.89 -1.83
CA TRP A 105 -4.26 0.82 -1.68
C TRP A 105 -3.62 1.47 -2.88
N THR A 106 -2.91 2.57 -2.65
CA THR A 106 -2.23 3.34 -3.70
C THR A 106 -0.73 3.30 -3.47
N VAL A 107 0.02 2.99 -4.52
CA VAL A 107 1.49 3.00 -4.47
C VAL A 107 1.99 4.21 -5.26
N PHE A 108 2.90 4.96 -4.66
CA PHE A 108 3.59 6.09 -5.28
C PHE A 108 5.08 5.79 -5.40
N LEU A 109 5.67 6.13 -6.54
CA LEU A 109 7.11 6.18 -6.74
C LEU A 109 7.49 7.61 -7.14
N ASN A 110 8.38 8.24 -6.37
CA ASN A 110 8.82 9.62 -6.57
C ASN A 110 7.64 10.59 -6.69
N CYS A 111 6.70 10.50 -5.74
CA CYS A 111 5.47 11.29 -5.66
C CYS A 111 4.47 11.07 -6.82
N ARG A 112 4.69 10.11 -7.71
CA ARG A 112 3.77 9.78 -8.79
C ARG A 112 3.05 8.46 -8.50
N PRO A 113 1.72 8.40 -8.63
CA PRO A 113 1.02 7.14 -8.48
C PRO A 113 1.45 6.17 -9.58
N ILE A 114 1.71 4.92 -9.20
CA ILE A 114 2.01 3.84 -10.13
C ILE A 114 0.90 2.80 -10.09
N PRO A 115 0.67 2.03 -11.17
CA PRO A 115 -0.31 0.96 -11.14
C PRO A 115 0.06 -0.08 -10.09
N HIS A 116 -0.83 -0.33 -9.14
CA HIS A 116 -0.68 -1.41 -8.16
C HIS A 116 -1.34 -2.69 -8.71
N ARG A 117 -0.51 -3.70 -8.99
CA ARG A 117 -0.87 -4.87 -9.81
C ARG A 117 -0.86 -6.15 -8.98
N THR A 118 -1.93 -6.35 -8.24
CA THR A 118 -2.18 -7.57 -7.46
C THR A 118 -2.68 -8.69 -8.36
N PHE A 119 -2.13 -9.89 -8.22
CA PHE A 119 -2.70 -11.07 -8.85
C PHE A 119 -3.98 -11.50 -8.14
N ARG A 120 -4.77 -12.33 -8.84
CA ARG A 120 -5.97 -12.92 -8.28
C ARG A 120 -5.62 -13.75 -7.04
N GLY A 121 -6.31 -13.49 -5.94
CA GLY A 121 -6.11 -14.18 -4.66
C GLY A 121 -5.04 -13.58 -3.76
N GLU A 122 -4.25 -12.63 -4.25
CA GLU A 122 -3.32 -11.87 -3.40
C GLU A 122 -4.06 -10.78 -2.62
N VAL A 123 -3.50 -10.45 -1.46
CA VAL A 123 -4.02 -9.38 -0.62
C VAL A 123 -3.24 -8.09 -0.93
N PRO A 124 -3.89 -6.96 -1.27
CA PRO A 124 -3.20 -5.77 -1.80
C PRO A 124 -2.13 -5.17 -0.88
N HIS A 125 -2.29 -5.31 0.43
CA HIS A 125 -1.34 -4.77 1.40
C HIS A 125 -0.13 -5.67 1.66
N GLN A 126 -0.04 -6.84 1.03
CA GLN A 126 1.14 -7.69 1.19
C GLN A 126 2.37 -7.02 0.54
N VAL A 127 3.54 -7.33 1.07
CA VAL A 127 4.82 -6.78 0.61
C VAL A 127 5.08 -7.14 -0.86
N ASP A 128 4.90 -8.41 -1.23
CA ASP A 128 5.24 -8.90 -2.56
C ASP A 128 4.47 -8.20 -3.70
N PRO A 129 3.12 -8.05 -3.66
CA PRO A 129 2.40 -7.29 -4.68
C PRO A 129 2.87 -5.84 -4.85
N ILE A 130 3.23 -5.17 -3.75
CA ILE A 130 3.69 -3.78 -3.75
C ILE A 130 5.07 -3.70 -4.40
N VAL A 131 6.03 -4.50 -3.92
CA VAL A 131 7.41 -4.55 -4.41
C VAL A 131 7.44 -4.87 -5.90
N ARG A 132 6.63 -5.86 -6.31
CA ARG A 132 6.46 -6.20 -7.73
C ARG A 132 5.91 -5.05 -8.56
N SER A 133 4.93 -4.32 -8.05
CA SER A 133 4.35 -3.15 -8.75
C SER A 133 5.42 -2.08 -8.98
N VAL A 134 6.24 -1.80 -7.97
CA VAL A 134 7.35 -0.85 -8.05
C VAL A 134 8.39 -1.30 -9.07
N TRP A 135 8.84 -2.56 -9.00
CA TRP A 135 9.82 -3.10 -9.94
C TRP A 135 9.34 -3.01 -11.39
N ARG A 136 8.12 -3.48 -11.67
CA ARG A 136 7.53 -3.46 -13.02
C ARG A 136 7.41 -2.05 -13.56
N HIS A 137 7.05 -1.09 -12.72
CA HIS A 137 7.02 0.30 -13.13
C HIS A 137 8.42 0.80 -13.49
N GLN A 138 9.42 0.53 -12.67
CA GLN A 138 10.80 0.96 -12.91
C GLN A 138 11.40 0.38 -14.20
N VAL A 139 11.15 -0.90 -14.48
CA VAL A 139 11.63 -1.55 -15.72
C VAL A 139 10.67 -1.34 -16.91
N SER A 140 9.63 -0.51 -16.75
CA SER A 140 8.64 -0.20 -17.80
C SER A 140 7.92 -1.43 -18.38
N VAL A 141 7.68 -2.45 -17.56
CA VAL A 141 6.88 -3.62 -17.94
C VAL A 141 5.44 -3.17 -18.17
N ARG A 142 4.92 -3.45 -19.36
CA ARG A 142 3.54 -3.11 -19.74
C ARG A 142 2.53 -3.82 -18.83
N ILE A 143 1.35 -3.24 -18.67
CA ILE A 143 0.25 -3.89 -17.94
C ILE A 143 -0.13 -5.15 -18.70
N ASP A 144 -0.05 -6.29 -18.01
CA ASP A 144 -0.34 -7.60 -18.56
C ASP A 144 -1.83 -7.93 -18.42
N PRO A 145 -2.45 -8.70 -19.34
CA PRO A 145 -3.80 -9.23 -19.13
C PRO A 145 -3.94 -10.00 -17.81
N CYS A 146 -2.86 -10.61 -17.31
CA CYS A 146 -2.81 -11.29 -16.02
C CYS A 146 -2.47 -10.42 -14.81
N ASP A 147 -2.32 -9.12 -15.01
CA ASP A 147 -2.37 -8.12 -13.95
C ASP A 147 -3.82 -7.73 -13.59
N THR A 148 -4.81 -8.28 -14.30
CA THR A 148 -6.23 -8.02 -14.05
C THR A 148 -6.86 -9.11 -13.18
N LEU A 149 -7.82 -8.72 -12.33
CA LEU A 149 -8.60 -9.64 -11.49
C LEU A 149 -9.34 -10.73 -12.28
N GLY A 150 -9.49 -10.56 -13.61
CA GLY A 150 -10.14 -11.52 -14.51
C GLY A 150 -9.24 -12.61 -15.08
N CYS A 151 -7.92 -12.54 -14.92
CA CYS A 151 -7.05 -13.59 -15.44
C CYS A 151 -7.12 -14.87 -14.59
N THR A 152 -7.17 -16.01 -15.28
CA THR A 152 -7.23 -17.35 -14.69
C THR A 152 -5.88 -18.08 -14.71
N ALA A 153 -4.87 -17.54 -15.40
CA ALA A 153 -3.54 -18.13 -15.44
C ALA A 153 -2.82 -17.93 -14.09
N PRO A 154 -2.22 -18.98 -13.52
CA PRO A 154 -1.48 -18.85 -12.27
C PRO A 154 -0.21 -18.03 -12.49
N ALA A 155 0.19 -17.28 -11.47
CA ALA A 155 1.53 -16.73 -11.41
C ALA A 155 2.54 -17.89 -11.45
N THR A 156 3.55 -17.82 -12.31
CA THR A 156 4.66 -18.76 -12.24
C THR A 156 5.51 -18.45 -11.02
N VAL A 157 5.94 -19.51 -10.34
CA VAL A 157 6.94 -19.48 -9.26
C VAL A 157 8.35 -19.20 -9.82
N ALA A 158 8.49 -18.94 -11.13
CA ALA A 158 9.73 -18.49 -11.72
C ALA A 158 10.02 -17.06 -11.21
N SER A 159 10.65 -17.00 -10.03
CA SER A 159 11.12 -15.82 -9.36
C SER A 159 12.28 -15.22 -10.17
N TYR A 160 11.96 -14.55 -11.26
CA TYR A 160 12.93 -13.71 -11.94
C TYR A 160 13.20 -12.50 -11.04
N ARG A 161 14.28 -12.57 -10.25
CA ARG A 161 14.69 -11.54 -9.27
C ARG A 161 13.57 -11.18 -8.27
N HIS A 162 12.92 -12.21 -7.70
CA HIS A 162 11.85 -12.09 -6.69
C HIS A 162 10.49 -11.58 -7.19
N VAL A 163 10.29 -11.51 -8.51
CA VAL A 163 9.01 -11.07 -9.09
C VAL A 163 8.35 -12.20 -9.86
N SER A 164 7.13 -12.57 -9.46
CA SER A 164 6.31 -13.55 -10.16
C SER A 164 5.69 -12.97 -11.44
N LEU A 165 5.77 -13.70 -12.55
CA LEU A 165 5.15 -13.41 -13.85
C LEU A 165 4.25 -14.58 -14.26
N CYS A 166 3.27 -14.39 -15.15
CA CYS A 166 2.57 -15.54 -15.76
C CYS A 166 3.51 -16.25 -16.77
N PRO A 167 3.26 -17.51 -17.16
CA PRO A 167 4.21 -18.29 -17.97
C PRO A 167 4.55 -17.67 -19.32
N ALA A 168 3.53 -17.14 -20.02
CA ALA A 168 3.70 -16.49 -21.32
C ALA A 168 4.62 -15.25 -21.22
N CYS A 169 4.53 -14.52 -20.11
CA CYS A 169 5.28 -13.28 -19.91
C CYS A 169 6.66 -13.51 -19.34
N ALA A 170 6.86 -14.56 -18.53
CA ALA A 170 8.19 -15.04 -18.18
C ALA A 170 9.00 -15.38 -19.45
N ASN A 171 8.38 -16.06 -20.41
CA ASN A 171 9.02 -16.39 -21.70
C ASN A 171 9.34 -15.12 -22.52
N ARG A 172 8.38 -14.20 -22.67
CA ARG A 172 8.60 -12.94 -23.41
C ARG A 172 9.69 -12.06 -22.78
N PHE A 173 9.68 -11.92 -21.46
CA PHE A 173 10.69 -11.13 -20.75
C PHE A 173 12.08 -11.77 -20.88
N ARG A 174 12.17 -13.10 -20.79
CA ARG A 174 13.42 -13.83 -21.03
C ARG A 174 13.98 -13.58 -22.43
N GLU A 175 13.12 -13.48 -23.44
CA GLU A 175 13.53 -13.28 -24.84
C GLU A 175 13.85 -11.82 -25.19
N THR A 176 13.14 -10.87 -24.57
CA THR A 176 13.18 -9.47 -25.02
C THR A 176 13.74 -8.49 -23.99
N GLY A 177 13.92 -8.94 -22.73
CA GLY A 177 14.23 -8.09 -21.59
C GLY A 177 13.12 -7.08 -21.25
N ARG A 178 11.91 -7.28 -21.78
CA ARG A 178 10.75 -6.37 -21.66
C ARG A 178 9.45 -7.13 -21.44
#